data_AF-A0A3E0N4E2-F1
#
_entry.id   AF-A0A3E0N4E2-F1
#
_cell.length_a   1.000
_cell.length_b   1.000
_cell.length_c   1.000
_cell.angle_alpha   90.00
_cell.angle_beta   90.00
_cell.angle_gamma   90.00
#
_symmetry.space_group_name_H-M   'P 1'
#
loop_
_entity.id
_entity.type
_entity.pdbx_description
1 polymer ?
#
loop_
_entity_poly.entity_id
_entity_poly.type
_entity_poly.pdbx_seq_one_letter_code
_entity_poly.pdbx_strand_id
1 'polypeptide(L)'
;MFKRLGVLSLFFLSACTGLPDGVTPVTGFDSERYLGTWHEIARLDHSFERNLERVTATYAANEDGSISVLNKGFNTEKGEWRQAEGVAKPMGAEDVAHLKVSFFGPFYGTYAVFELAEDYSYAF
;
A
#
# COMPACT_ATOMS: atom_id res chain seq x y z
N MET A 1 28.04 -41.49 -19.67
CA MET A 1 27.06 -41.32 -18.57
C MET A 1 26.96 -39.83 -18.25
N PHE A 2 26.10 -39.09 -18.96
CA PHE A 2 25.99 -37.63 -18.82
C PHE A 2 25.11 -37.27 -17.62
N LYS A 3 25.70 -36.64 -16.60
CA LYS A 3 24.99 -36.06 -15.45
C LYS A 3 24.12 -34.90 -15.93
N ARG A 4 22.81 -35.00 -15.78
CA ARG A 4 21.85 -33.91 -16.00
C ARG A 4 22.04 -32.87 -14.89
N LEU A 5 22.60 -31.72 -15.24
CA LEU A 5 22.64 -30.53 -14.39
C LEU A 5 21.24 -29.92 -14.40
N GLY A 6 20.51 -30.05 -13.29
CA GLY A 6 19.18 -29.45 -13.14
C GLY A 6 19.30 -27.93 -13.11
N VAL A 7 18.86 -27.27 -14.19
CA VAL A 7 18.74 -25.82 -14.24
C VAL A 7 17.47 -25.44 -13.47
N LEU A 8 17.64 -24.95 -12.24
CA LEU A 8 16.58 -24.31 -11.48
C LEU A 8 16.31 -22.95 -12.13
N SER A 9 15.37 -22.89 -13.08
CA SER A 9 14.93 -21.63 -13.68
C SER A 9 14.16 -20.83 -12.64
N LEU A 10 14.85 -19.85 -12.04
CA LEU A 10 14.22 -18.78 -11.26
C LEU A 10 13.41 -17.94 -12.24
N PHE A 11 12.09 -18.19 -12.34
CA PHE A 11 11.20 -17.32 -13.07
C PHE A 11 11.21 -15.95 -12.38
N PHE A 12 11.88 -14.97 -12.99
CA PHE A 12 11.74 -13.56 -12.64
C PHE A 12 10.31 -13.13 -12.98
N LEU A 13 9.40 -13.28 -12.02
CA LEU A 13 8.08 -12.66 -12.08
C LEU A 13 8.28 -11.16 -11.88
N SER A 14 8.48 -10.43 -12.98
CA SER A 14 8.42 -8.97 -12.97
C SER A 14 6.99 -8.53 -12.66
N ALA A 15 6.71 -8.21 -11.40
CA ALA A 15 5.47 -7.57 -11.00
C ALA A 15 5.44 -6.14 -11.57
N CYS A 16 4.51 -5.87 -12.49
CA CYS A 16 4.29 -4.53 -13.02
C CYS A 16 3.70 -3.65 -11.90
N THR A 17 4.52 -2.78 -11.32
CA THR A 17 4.14 -1.78 -10.31
C THR A 17 3.96 -0.39 -10.96
N GLY A 18 3.44 -0.37 -12.19
CA GLY A 18 3.20 0.86 -12.94
C GLY A 18 1.99 1.63 -12.41
N LEU A 19 1.98 2.95 -12.64
CA LEU A 19 0.82 3.79 -12.36
C LEU A 19 -0.31 3.48 -13.36
N PRO A 20 -1.59 3.51 -12.92
CA PRO A 20 -2.71 3.46 -13.82
C PRO A 20 -2.75 4.66 -14.78
N ASP A 21 -3.33 4.46 -15.97
CA ASP A 21 -3.51 5.55 -16.93
C ASP A 21 -4.34 6.69 -16.34
N GLY A 22 -3.86 7.93 -16.51
CA GLY A 22 -4.51 9.13 -16.02
C GLY A 22 -4.25 9.48 -14.55
N VAL A 23 -3.49 8.65 -13.82
CA VAL A 23 -3.10 8.93 -12.42
C VAL A 23 -1.74 9.62 -12.39
N THR A 24 -1.69 10.83 -11.83
CA THR A 24 -0.43 11.56 -11.58
C THR A 24 -0.29 11.77 -10.07
N PRO A 25 0.73 11.20 -9.42
CA PRO A 25 0.96 11.39 -8.00
C PRO A 25 1.25 12.85 -7.63
N VAL A 26 0.84 13.24 -6.43
CA VAL A 26 1.15 14.56 -5.86
C VAL A 26 2.67 14.73 -5.67
N THR A 27 3.18 15.89 -6.05
CA THR A 27 4.57 16.33 -5.80
C THR A 27 4.62 17.31 -4.62
N GLY A 28 5.77 17.44 -3.96
CA GLY A 28 5.88 18.18 -2.70
C GLY A 28 5.26 17.42 -1.52
N PHE A 29 5.18 16.10 -1.63
CA PHE A 29 4.65 15.22 -0.60
C PHE A 29 5.60 15.15 0.60
N ASP A 30 5.13 15.63 1.73
CA ASP A 30 5.73 15.43 3.04
C ASP A 30 5.12 14.17 3.70
N SER A 31 5.94 13.13 3.84
CA SER A 31 5.51 11.85 4.42
C SER A 31 5.29 11.92 5.93
N GLU A 32 5.97 12.82 6.64
CA GLU A 32 5.81 13.00 8.09
C GLU A 32 4.41 13.55 8.41
N ARG A 33 3.92 14.48 7.58
CA ARG A 33 2.56 15.04 7.69
C ARG A 33 1.46 14.04 7.31
N TYR A 34 1.80 13.00 6.56
CA TYR A 34 0.85 11.95 6.16
C TYR A 34 0.68 10.84 7.22
N LEU A 35 1.56 10.80 8.23
CA LEU A 35 1.50 9.83 9.32
C LEU A 35 0.21 9.98 10.14
N GLY A 36 -0.10 8.93 10.91
CA GLY A 36 -1.30 8.87 11.74
C GLY A 36 -2.43 8.08 11.08
N THR A 37 -3.66 8.32 11.54
CA THR A 37 -4.82 7.50 11.16
C THR A 37 -5.70 8.21 10.14
N TRP A 38 -5.94 7.53 9.02
CA TRP A 38 -6.86 7.93 7.98
C TRP A 38 -8.11 7.06 8.00
N HIS A 39 -9.26 7.68 7.80
CA HIS A 39 -10.54 6.99 7.68
C HIS A 39 -10.87 6.76 6.22
N GLU A 40 -11.22 5.52 5.87
CA GLU A 40 -11.68 5.22 4.53
C GLU A 40 -13.12 5.72 4.37
N ILE A 41 -13.29 6.76 3.56
CA ILE A 41 -14.60 7.38 3.28
C ILE A 41 -15.31 6.65 2.13
N ALA A 42 -14.55 6.23 1.13
CA ALA A 42 -15.03 5.49 -0.02
C ALA A 42 -13.91 4.60 -0.59
N ARG A 43 -14.29 3.50 -1.23
CA ARG A 43 -13.38 2.61 -1.96
C ARG A 43 -14.06 2.05 -3.20
N LEU A 44 -13.25 1.59 -4.15
CA LEU A 44 -13.72 0.66 -5.17
C LEU A 44 -13.91 -0.72 -4.54
N ASP A 45 -14.89 -1.49 -5.01
CA ASP A 45 -15.16 -2.82 -4.44
C ASP A 45 -13.99 -3.76 -4.70
N HIS A 46 -13.30 -4.12 -3.63
CA HIS A 46 -12.22 -5.07 -3.63
C HIS A 46 -12.56 -6.26 -2.75
N SER A 47 -12.31 -7.48 -3.27
CA SER A 47 -12.73 -8.72 -2.60
C SER A 47 -12.17 -8.91 -1.19
N PHE A 48 -11.00 -8.33 -0.90
CA PHE A 48 -10.33 -8.46 0.40
C PHE A 48 -10.97 -7.60 1.51
N GLU A 49 -11.74 -6.58 1.15
CA GLU A 49 -12.39 -5.65 2.08
C GLU A 49 -13.90 -5.81 2.18
N ARG A 50 -14.48 -6.78 1.46
CA ARG A 50 -15.91 -7.05 1.54
C ARG A 50 -16.35 -7.26 2.98
N ASN A 51 -17.49 -6.67 3.31
CA ASN A 51 -18.12 -6.72 4.63
C ASN A 51 -17.31 -6.03 5.75
N LEU A 52 -16.26 -5.28 5.42
CA LEU A 52 -15.56 -4.42 6.38
C LEU A 52 -16.16 -3.01 6.38
N GLU A 53 -16.55 -2.55 7.57
CA GLU A 53 -16.96 -1.17 7.87
C GLU A 53 -15.96 -0.50 8.82
N ARG A 54 -16.08 0.83 8.98
CA ARG A 54 -15.25 1.64 9.90
C ARG A 54 -13.76 1.40 9.66
N VAL A 55 -13.40 1.33 8.38
CA VAL A 55 -12.04 1.00 7.95
C VAL A 55 -11.13 2.20 8.20
N THR A 56 -9.96 1.91 8.75
CA THR A 56 -8.90 2.88 8.99
C THR A 56 -7.57 2.33 8.50
N ALA A 57 -6.73 3.21 7.96
CA ALA A 57 -5.32 2.96 7.70
C ALA A 57 -4.48 3.82 8.64
N THR A 58 -3.59 3.21 9.42
CA THR A 58 -2.67 3.95 10.30
C THR A 58 -1.25 3.82 9.79
N TYR A 59 -0.59 4.96 9.59
CA TYR A 59 0.75 5.07 9.06
C TYR A 59 1.73 5.49 10.14
N ALA A 60 2.86 4.79 10.24
CA ALA A 60 3.94 5.12 11.18
C ALA A 60 5.30 5.01 10.49
N ALA A 61 6.20 5.96 10.75
CA ALA A 61 7.54 5.93 10.21
C ALA A 61 8.39 4.82 10.86
N ASN A 62 9.24 4.18 10.07
CA ASN A 62 10.26 3.24 10.51
C ASN A 62 11.65 3.88 10.39
N GLU A 63 12.62 3.37 11.16
CA GLU A 63 14.01 3.86 11.14
C GLU A 63 14.71 3.69 9.79
N ASP A 64 14.25 2.75 8.95
CA ASP A 64 14.80 2.46 7.62
C ASP A 64 14.21 3.34 6.50
N GLY A 65 13.40 4.33 6.86
CA GLY A 65 12.71 5.22 5.92
C GLY A 65 11.46 4.61 5.27
N SER A 66 11.08 3.38 5.62
CA SER A 66 9.80 2.81 5.23
C SER A 66 8.67 3.28 6.15
N ILE A 67 7.42 3.05 5.74
CA ILE A 67 6.23 3.40 6.50
C ILE A 67 5.49 2.10 6.84
N SER A 68 5.29 1.83 8.12
CA SER A 68 4.40 0.78 8.60
C SER A 68 2.95 1.16 8.32
N VAL A 69 2.17 0.21 7.80
CA VAL A 69 0.75 0.39 7.46
C VAL A 69 -0.08 -0.61 8.26
N LEU A 70 -1.00 -0.11 9.08
CA LEU A 70 -1.97 -0.94 9.79
C LEU A 70 -3.38 -0.62 9.30
N ASN A 71 -3.94 -1.54 8.51
CA ASN A 71 -5.36 -1.48 8.13
C ASN A 71 -6.19 -2.20 9.19
N LYS A 72 -7.30 -1.60 9.61
CA LYS A 72 -8.24 -2.18 10.58
C LYS A 72 -9.66 -1.90 10.13
N GLY A 73 -10.54 -2.90 10.22
CA GLY A 73 -11.95 -2.77 9.88
C GLY A 73 -12.82 -3.74 10.68
N PHE A 74 -14.10 -3.40 10.86
CA PHE A 74 -15.07 -4.25 11.54
C PHE A 74 -15.80 -5.13 10.52
N ASN A 75 -15.69 -6.45 10.66
CA ASN A 75 -16.39 -7.40 9.81
C ASN A 75 -17.83 -7.60 10.32
N THR A 76 -18.80 -7.13 9.54
CA THR A 76 -20.21 -7.14 9.96
C THR A 76 -20.87 -8.51 9.92
N GLU A 77 -20.39 -9.44 9.10
CA GLU A 77 -20.91 -10.81 9.04
C GLU A 77 -20.47 -11.65 10.24
N LYS A 78 -19.21 -11.47 10.68
CA LYS A 78 -18.61 -12.24 11.78
C LYS A 78 -18.69 -11.52 13.13
N GLY A 79 -19.00 -10.23 13.13
CA GLY A 79 -19.11 -9.41 14.34
C GLY A 79 -17.77 -9.18 15.04
N GLU A 80 -16.67 -9.10 14.29
CA GLU A 80 -15.32 -9.00 14.87
C GLU A 80 -14.45 -7.98 14.13
N TRP A 81 -13.41 -7.49 14.81
CA TRP A 81 -12.39 -6.66 14.18
C TRP A 81 -11.40 -7.51 13.39
N ARG A 82 -11.04 -7.03 12.20
CA ARG A 82 -10.00 -7.58 11.34
C ARG A 82 -8.90 -6.53 11.18
N GLN A 83 -7.66 -6.99 11.06
CA GLN A 83 -6.51 -6.14 10.82
C GLN A 83 -5.53 -6.77 9.82
N ALA A 84 -4.79 -5.91 9.11
CA ALA A 84 -3.72 -6.30 8.21
C ALA A 84 -2.54 -5.33 8.40
N GLU A 85 -1.35 -5.90 8.57
CA GLU A 85 -0.10 -5.17 8.72
C GLU A 85 0.69 -5.23 7.42
N GLY A 86 1.26 -4.11 7.02
CA GLY A 86 2.02 -3.97 5.80
C GLY A 86 3.12 -2.93 5.91
N VAL A 87 3.90 -2.82 4.85
CA VAL A 87 4.99 -1.85 4.73
C VAL A 87 4.88 -1.14 3.40
N ALA A 88 4.94 0.18 3.43
CA ALA A 88 5.03 1.05 2.28
C ALA A 88 6.47 1.57 2.11
N LYS A 89 6.94 1.66 0.87
CA LYS A 89 8.26 2.21 0.52
C LYS A 89 8.11 3.15 -0.68
N PRO A 90 8.88 4.26 -0.75
CA PRO A 90 8.93 5.10 -1.93
C PRO A 90 9.33 4.29 -3.18
N MET A 91 8.75 4.63 -4.33
CA MET A 91 9.14 4.07 -5.63
C MET A 91 10.06 4.98 -6.45
N GLY A 92 10.29 6.22 -6.00
CA GLY A 92 11.10 7.22 -6.68
C GLY A 92 11.58 8.30 -5.72
N ALA A 93 11.44 9.56 -6.14
CA ALA A 93 11.74 10.70 -5.29
C ALA A 93 10.83 10.74 -4.06
N GLU A 94 11.38 11.11 -2.91
CA GLU A 94 10.67 11.08 -1.61
C GLU A 94 9.56 12.13 -1.52
N ASP A 95 9.67 13.21 -2.29
CA ASP A 95 8.68 14.29 -2.38
C ASP A 95 7.56 13.99 -3.39
N VAL A 96 7.49 12.77 -3.92
CA VAL A 96 6.43 12.30 -4.81
C VAL A 96 5.65 11.21 -4.10
N ALA A 97 4.33 11.34 -4.01
CA ALA A 97 3.44 10.41 -3.31
C ALA A 97 3.20 9.10 -4.08
N HIS A 98 4.26 8.49 -4.62
CA HIS A 98 4.25 7.21 -5.32
C HIS A 98 5.03 6.17 -4.52
N LEU A 99 4.28 5.25 -3.93
CA LEU A 99 4.79 4.21 -3.06
C LEU A 99 4.47 2.82 -3.64
N LYS A 100 5.15 1.84 -3.08
CA LYS A 100 4.78 0.43 -3.18
C LYS A 100 4.43 -0.10 -1.80
N VAL A 101 3.31 -0.80 -1.69
CA VAL A 101 2.80 -1.34 -0.43
C VAL A 101 2.75 -2.86 -0.50
N SER A 102 3.14 -3.53 0.59
CA SER A 102 3.07 -4.98 0.73
C SER A 102 2.44 -5.35 2.08
N PHE A 103 1.35 -6.11 2.05
CA PHE A 103 0.72 -6.73 3.24
C PHE A 103 1.08 -8.22 3.39
N PHE A 104 1.65 -8.84 2.35
CA PHE A 104 2.11 -10.22 2.39
C PHE A 104 3.32 -10.34 1.47
N GLY A 105 4.52 -10.43 2.05
CA GLY A 105 5.75 -10.49 1.26
C GLY A 105 5.80 -11.72 0.35
N PRO A 106 6.53 -11.68 -0.78
CA PRO A 106 7.24 -10.55 -1.40
C PRO A 106 6.40 -9.82 -2.47
N PHE A 107 5.08 -9.65 -2.28
CA PHE A 107 4.20 -9.04 -3.28
C PHE A 107 3.90 -7.57 -2.96
N TYR A 108 4.20 -6.69 -3.91
CA TYR A 108 3.99 -5.25 -3.79
C TYR A 108 2.94 -4.77 -4.79
N GLY A 109 2.01 -3.95 -4.32
CA GLY A 109 1.09 -3.17 -5.15
C GLY A 109 1.54 -1.71 -5.22
N THR A 110 1.15 -1.00 -6.28
CA THR A 110 1.36 0.45 -6.35
C THR A 110 0.35 1.17 -5.44
N TYR A 111 0.81 2.23 -4.78
CA TYR A 111 -0.01 3.15 -4.00
C TYR A 111 0.38 4.56 -4.41
N ALA A 112 -0.57 5.33 -4.92
CA ALA A 112 -0.32 6.67 -5.42
C ALA A 112 -1.39 7.60 -4.87
N VAL A 113 -0.98 8.62 -4.12
CA VAL A 113 -1.87 9.72 -3.74
C VAL A 113 -1.88 10.70 -4.89
N PHE A 114 -3.02 10.89 -5.54
CA PHE A 114 -3.13 11.73 -6.74
C PHE A 114 -3.90 13.02 -6.49
N GLU A 115 -4.53 13.15 -5.33
CA GLU A 115 -5.02 14.41 -4.80
C GLU A 115 -4.82 14.44 -3.28
N LEU A 116 -4.36 15.58 -2.75
CA LEU A 116 -4.08 15.76 -1.32
C LEU A 116 -4.36 17.20 -0.93
N ALA A 117 -5.10 17.38 0.16
CA ALA A 117 -5.33 18.71 0.73
C ALA A 117 -4.01 19.32 1.24
N GLU A 118 -3.84 20.65 1.12
CA GLU A 118 -2.65 21.34 1.65
C GLU A 118 -2.44 21.13 3.16
N ASP A 119 -3.53 20.96 3.91
CA ASP A 119 -3.54 20.71 5.35
C ASP A 119 -3.50 19.22 5.72
N TYR A 120 -3.48 18.32 4.74
CA TYR A 120 -3.48 16.86 4.90
C TYR A 120 -4.77 16.32 5.56
N SER A 121 -5.91 16.99 5.37
CA SER A 121 -7.20 16.55 5.91
C SER A 121 -7.94 15.53 5.04
N TYR A 122 -7.66 15.48 3.74
CA TYR A 122 -8.23 14.51 2.80
C TYR A 122 -7.22 14.11 1.72
N ALA A 123 -7.38 12.91 1.17
CA ALA A 123 -6.55 12.36 0.10
C ALA A 123 -7.37 11.44 -0.81
N PHE A 124 -6.93 11.31 -2.06
CA PHE A 124 -7.43 10.34 -3.04
C PHE A 124 -6.30 9.48 -3.60
#